data_AF-A0A920K5X2-F1
#
_entry.id   AF-A0A920K5X2-F1
#
_cell.length_a   1.000
_cell.length_b   1.000
_cell.length_c   1.000
_cell.angle_alpha   90.00
_cell.angle_beta   90.00
_cell.angle_gamma   90.00
#
_symmetry.space_group_name_H-M   'P 1'
#
loop_
_entity.id
_entity.type
_entity.pdbx_description
1 polymer ?
#
loop_
_entity_poly.entity_id
_entity_poly.type
_entity_poly.pdbx_seq_one_letter_code
_entity_poly.pdbx_strand_id
1 'polypeptide(L)'
;MVVTGFQGVTEKSEAISTLGRGGSDTSAVALAAALKAEECLIYTDVDGVYTTDPRIEPEARRLNEITFEEMLEMSSLGSRVLQIRSVEFGGKYKVRTRVLSSLRDPKLGVQDELSCSTLITQEEDRKMEEALISGIACNRDEAKITIPGVPDTPGIAHKILGPIAEANIDVDMIIQNAGVNGLTDFSFTVPRSDLTRAIERLEKKVIDEIGAKKLHTDKNICKVSIIGIGMRSSVGVASKMFEVLSKEGINIKMISTSEIKISVVLEDKYMELAVRTLHAAFGLREA
;
A
#
# COMPACT_ATOMS: atom_id res chain seq x y z
N MET A 1 21.49 26.52 -4.77
CA MET A 1 20.20 26.97 -5.35
C MET A 1 19.10 26.56 -4.40
N VAL A 2 18.18 27.45 -4.04
CA VAL A 2 17.02 27.13 -3.20
C VAL A 2 15.78 27.31 -4.06
N VAL A 3 14.94 26.28 -4.13
CA VAL A 3 13.71 26.27 -4.95
C VAL A 3 12.53 26.02 -4.03
N THR A 4 11.43 26.73 -4.28
CA THR A 4 10.17 26.53 -3.56
C THR A 4 9.43 25.32 -4.14
N GLY A 5 9.14 24.33 -3.30
CA GLY A 5 8.37 23.13 -3.69
C GLY A 5 6.86 23.39 -3.74
N PHE A 6 6.07 22.35 -4.08
CA PHE A 6 4.60 22.31 -4.06
C PHE A 6 3.88 23.18 -5.10
N GLN A 7 4.57 24.13 -5.74
CA GLN A 7 3.99 25.04 -6.72
C GLN A 7 4.63 24.92 -8.10
N GLY A 8 3.87 25.33 -9.11
CA GLY A 8 4.30 25.43 -10.50
C GLY A 8 3.47 26.46 -11.25
N VAL A 9 3.77 26.64 -12.54
CA VAL A 9 3.09 27.61 -13.41
C VAL A 9 2.50 26.87 -14.60
N THR A 10 1.27 27.21 -14.98
CA THR A 10 0.64 26.68 -16.19
C THR A 10 1.16 27.41 -17.43
N GLU A 11 1.55 26.67 -18.47
CA GLU A 11 2.13 27.27 -19.69
C GLU A 11 1.21 28.29 -20.38
N LYS A 12 -0.11 28.13 -20.30
CA LYS A 12 -1.06 28.95 -21.07
C LYS A 12 -1.52 30.23 -20.36
N SER A 13 -1.60 30.23 -19.04
CA SER A 13 -2.20 31.34 -18.29
C SER A 13 -1.23 31.99 -17.31
N GLU A 14 0.01 31.50 -17.24
CA GLU A 14 1.02 31.88 -16.25
C GLU A 14 0.47 31.85 -14.80
N ALA A 15 -0.57 31.05 -14.59
CA ALA A 15 -1.25 30.99 -13.30
C ALA A 15 -0.48 30.05 -12.37
N ILE A 16 -0.32 30.48 -11.13
CA ILE A 16 0.28 29.66 -10.08
C ILE A 16 -0.67 28.50 -9.78
N SER A 17 -0.17 27.28 -9.96
CA SER A 17 -0.86 26.03 -9.64
C SER A 17 -0.15 25.31 -8.51
N THR A 18 -0.91 24.57 -7.71
CA THR A 18 -0.36 23.74 -6.63
C THR A 18 -0.44 22.26 -7.00
N LEU A 19 0.51 21.46 -6.51
CA LEU A 19 0.62 20.03 -6.80
C LEU A 19 -0.21 19.15 -5.84
N GLY A 20 -0.84 19.75 -4.83
CA GLY A 20 -1.60 19.05 -3.81
C GLY A 20 -0.71 18.33 -2.79
N ARG A 21 -1.30 17.41 -2.02
CA ARG A 21 -0.61 16.72 -0.92
C ARG A 21 0.67 16.03 -1.42
N GLY A 22 1.78 16.26 -0.74
CA GLY A 22 3.09 15.74 -1.16
C GLY A 22 3.75 16.46 -2.32
N GLY A 23 3.25 17.66 -2.66
CA GLY A 23 3.79 18.44 -3.77
C GLY A 23 5.26 18.80 -3.61
N SER A 24 5.77 19.00 -2.38
CA SER A 24 7.18 19.30 -2.14
C SER A 24 8.10 18.14 -2.52
N ASP A 25 7.78 16.92 -2.08
CA ASP A 25 8.54 15.71 -2.43
C ASP A 25 8.52 15.49 -3.95
N THR A 26 7.35 15.69 -4.56
CA THR A 26 7.19 15.57 -6.02
C THR A 26 8.04 16.60 -6.76
N SER A 27 8.07 17.86 -6.30
CA SER A 27 8.93 18.90 -6.85
C SER A 27 10.42 18.55 -6.72
N ALA A 28 10.84 18.00 -5.58
CA ALA A 28 12.23 17.61 -5.35
C ALA A 28 12.68 16.51 -6.31
N VAL A 29 11.88 15.45 -6.47
CA VAL A 29 12.16 14.35 -7.39
C VAL A 29 12.12 14.83 -8.85
N ALA A 30 11.18 15.71 -9.21
CA ALA A 30 11.10 16.28 -10.56
C ALA A 30 12.33 17.14 -10.91
N LEU A 31 12.81 17.96 -9.97
CA LEU A 31 14.05 18.72 -10.15
C LEU A 31 15.26 17.79 -10.27
N ALA A 32 15.35 16.76 -9.44
CA ALA A 32 16.42 15.76 -9.52
C ALA A 32 16.43 15.07 -10.88
N ALA A 33 15.26 14.71 -11.43
CA ALA A 33 15.12 14.15 -12.77
C ALA A 33 15.62 15.13 -13.85
N ALA A 34 15.16 16.39 -13.80
CA ALA A 34 15.50 17.42 -14.80
C ALA A 34 16.99 17.77 -14.79
N LEU A 35 17.61 17.79 -13.60
CA LEU A 35 19.03 18.09 -13.42
C LEU A 35 19.93 16.86 -13.59
N LYS A 36 19.35 15.66 -13.79
CA LYS A 36 20.08 14.38 -13.81
C LYS A 36 20.94 14.19 -12.56
N ALA A 37 20.36 14.52 -11.40
CA ALA A 37 21.01 14.31 -10.12
C ALA A 37 21.23 12.81 -9.88
N GLU A 38 22.32 12.48 -9.20
CA GLU A 38 22.64 11.09 -8.84
C GLU A 38 21.64 10.51 -7.84
N GLU A 39 21.26 11.30 -6.83
CA GLU A 39 20.27 10.93 -5.81
C GLU A 39 19.40 12.13 -5.42
N CYS A 40 18.15 11.86 -5.05
CA CYS A 40 17.23 12.81 -4.42
C CYS A 40 17.12 12.49 -2.93
N LEU A 41 17.55 13.40 -2.06
CA LEU A 41 17.51 13.22 -0.61
C LEU A 41 16.23 13.83 -0.04
N ILE A 42 15.38 13.01 0.59
CA ILE A 42 14.16 13.44 1.26
C ILE A 42 14.38 13.39 2.77
N TYR A 43 14.45 14.57 3.38
CA TYR A 43 14.57 14.73 4.84
C TYR A 43 13.19 14.83 5.48
N THR A 44 12.92 13.94 6.43
CA THR A 44 11.63 13.85 7.14
C THR A 44 11.84 13.64 8.64
N ASP A 45 10.78 13.32 9.39
CA ASP A 45 10.82 13.03 10.84
C ASP A 45 11.21 11.57 11.15
N VAL A 46 11.14 10.68 10.16
CA VAL A 46 11.60 9.29 10.23
C VAL A 46 12.97 9.09 9.58
N ASP A 47 13.74 8.11 10.04
CA ASP A 47 15.10 7.85 9.56
C ASP A 47 15.19 6.75 8.49
N GLY A 48 14.05 6.38 7.90
CA GLY A 48 13.96 5.43 6.80
C GLY A 48 12.62 4.72 6.74
N VAL A 49 12.56 3.71 5.88
CA VAL A 49 11.44 2.77 5.76
C VAL A 49 11.78 1.52 6.57
N TYR A 50 10.83 1.04 7.35
CA TYR A 50 10.99 -0.13 8.21
C TYR A 50 10.28 -1.34 7.63
N THR A 51 10.73 -2.54 8.04
CA THR A 51 10.09 -3.82 7.70
C THR A 51 8.62 -3.87 8.10
N THR A 52 8.22 -3.17 9.15
CA THR A 52 6.81 -2.89 9.50
C THR A 52 6.75 -1.66 10.42
N ASP A 53 5.56 -1.24 10.87
CA ASP A 53 5.44 -0.11 11.81
C ASP A 53 6.09 -0.46 13.17
N PRO A 54 7.14 0.26 13.61
CA PRO A 54 7.80 0.01 14.90
C PRO A 54 6.90 0.17 16.12
N ARG A 55 5.76 0.87 15.98
CA ARG A 55 4.74 1.00 17.03
C ARG A 55 3.97 -0.31 17.25
N ILE A 56 3.89 -1.16 16.23
CA ILE A 56 3.22 -2.47 16.27
C ILE A 56 4.22 -3.56 16.66
N GLU A 57 5.37 -3.61 16.00
CA GLU A 57 6.46 -4.56 16.26
C GLU A 57 7.75 -3.79 16.60
N PRO A 58 8.14 -3.71 17.89
CA PRO A 58 9.34 -3.00 18.32
C PRO A 58 10.64 -3.53 17.71
N GLU A 59 10.68 -4.79 17.29
CA GLU A 59 11.85 -5.39 16.61
C GLU A 59 11.87 -5.11 15.09
N ALA A 60 11.01 -4.22 14.60
CA ALA A 60 11.05 -3.79 13.21
C ALA A 60 12.39 -3.13 12.88
N ARG A 61 13.11 -3.68 11.90
CA ARG A 61 14.34 -3.10 11.38
C ARG A 61 14.09 -2.10 10.25
N ARG A 62 14.96 -1.10 10.16
CA ARG A 62 15.06 -0.23 8.98
C ARG A 62 15.61 -1.02 7.79
N LEU A 63 15.06 -0.75 6.62
CA LEU A 63 15.54 -1.27 5.34
C LEU A 63 16.69 -0.40 4.84
N ASN A 64 17.79 -1.02 4.43
CA ASN A 64 18.89 -0.29 3.78
C ASN A 64 18.49 0.13 2.36
N GLU A 65 17.76 -0.75 1.67
CA GLU A 65 17.35 -0.57 0.28
C GLU A 65 15.98 -1.22 0.05
N ILE A 66 15.17 -0.61 -0.82
CA ILE A 66 13.84 -1.08 -1.23
C ILE A 66 13.60 -0.67 -2.69
N THR A 67 12.86 -1.46 -3.47
CA THR A 67 12.50 -1.03 -4.83
C THR A 67 11.38 0.00 -4.83
N PHE A 68 11.24 0.73 -5.95
CA PHE A 68 10.05 1.56 -6.17
C PHE A 68 8.75 0.74 -6.11
N GLU A 69 8.71 -0.47 -6.68
CA GLU A 69 7.53 -1.33 -6.66
C GLU A 69 7.13 -1.73 -5.24
N GLU A 70 8.10 -2.18 -4.42
CA GLU A 70 7.85 -2.53 -3.02
C GLU A 70 7.41 -1.32 -2.20
N MET A 71 8.04 -0.16 -2.42
CA MET A 71 7.67 1.06 -1.70
C MET A 71 6.26 1.54 -2.05
N LEU A 72 5.84 1.43 -3.33
CA LEU A 72 4.48 1.75 -3.75
C LEU A 72 3.47 0.85 -3.06
N GLU A 73 3.76 -0.45 -3.01
CA GLU A 73 2.90 -1.42 -2.33
C GLU A 73 2.83 -1.14 -0.82
N MET A 74 3.95 -0.86 -0.15
CA MET A 74 3.96 -0.51 1.28
C MET A 74 3.22 0.80 1.56
N SER A 75 3.39 1.81 0.70
CA SER A 75 2.76 3.12 0.85
C SER A 75 1.24 3.05 0.68
N SER A 76 0.76 2.23 -0.26
CA SER A 76 -0.67 2.01 -0.51
C SER A 76 -1.41 1.45 0.71
N LEU A 77 -0.68 0.78 1.61
CA LEU A 77 -1.21 0.06 2.76
C LEU A 77 -1.05 0.80 4.08
N GLY A 78 -0.66 2.06 4.05
CA GLY A 78 -0.56 2.91 5.24
C GLY A 78 0.86 3.19 5.72
N SER A 79 1.91 2.78 5.00
CA SER A 79 3.26 3.30 5.26
C SER A 79 3.31 4.78 4.83
N ARG A 80 3.19 5.69 5.80
CA ARG A 80 3.05 7.15 5.56
C ARG A 80 4.40 7.87 5.39
N VAL A 81 5.48 7.16 5.09
CA VAL A 81 6.84 7.72 5.07
C VAL A 81 7.09 8.64 3.88
N LEU A 82 6.63 8.26 2.68
CA LEU A 82 6.72 9.07 1.47
C LEU A 82 5.36 9.20 0.79
N GLN A 83 5.21 10.27 0.02
CA GLN A 83 4.01 10.48 -0.78
C GLN A 83 4.07 9.62 -2.03
N ILE A 84 3.01 8.83 -2.29
CA ILE A 84 2.96 7.85 -3.38
C ILE A 84 3.38 8.46 -4.72
N ARG A 85 2.91 9.67 -5.04
CA ARG A 85 3.25 10.38 -6.29
C ARG A 85 4.74 10.65 -6.46
N SER A 86 5.49 10.96 -5.39
CA SER A 86 6.93 11.20 -5.50
C SER A 86 7.68 9.89 -5.77
N VAL A 87 7.23 8.79 -5.17
CA VAL A 87 7.75 7.44 -5.42
C VAL A 87 7.46 6.99 -6.86
N GLU A 88 6.23 7.21 -7.36
CA GLU A 88 5.85 6.94 -8.75
C GLU A 88 6.73 7.73 -9.74
N PHE A 89 6.96 9.01 -9.46
CA PHE A 89 7.81 9.85 -10.30
C PHE A 89 9.27 9.39 -10.25
N GLY A 90 9.79 9.05 -9.07
CA GLY A 90 11.14 8.51 -8.89
C GLY A 90 11.35 7.23 -9.71
N GLY A 91 10.38 6.30 -9.66
CA GLY A 91 10.40 5.08 -10.45
C GLY A 91 10.35 5.35 -11.96
N LYS A 92 9.45 6.24 -12.40
CA LYS A 92 9.29 6.56 -13.83
C LYS A 92 10.53 7.19 -14.46
N TYR A 93 11.20 8.08 -13.74
CA TYR A 93 12.37 8.81 -14.24
C TYR A 93 13.70 8.21 -13.76
N LYS A 94 13.66 7.03 -13.11
CA LYS A 94 14.82 6.33 -12.55
C LYS A 94 15.68 7.22 -11.64
N VAL A 95 15.04 8.04 -10.80
CA VAL A 95 15.72 8.92 -9.84
C VAL A 95 15.84 8.20 -8.50
N ARG A 96 17.05 7.75 -8.17
CA ARG A 96 17.36 7.15 -6.87
C ARG A 96 16.96 8.11 -5.75
N THR A 97 16.12 7.65 -4.83
CA THR A 97 15.55 8.51 -3.79
C THR A 97 15.91 7.96 -2.42
N ARG A 98 16.45 8.78 -1.53
CA ARG A 98 16.89 8.37 -0.21
C ARG A 98 16.06 9.05 0.87
N VAL A 99 15.57 8.28 1.83
CA VAL A 99 14.80 8.80 2.97
C VAL A 99 15.73 8.92 4.18
N LEU A 100 15.81 10.13 4.74
CA LEU A 100 16.66 10.46 5.89
C LEU A 100 15.85 11.22 6.95
N SER A 101 16.33 11.18 8.20
CA SER A 101 15.75 11.97 9.28
C SER A 101 16.46 13.31 9.44
N SER A 102 15.68 14.39 9.46
CA SER A 102 16.11 15.74 9.82
C SER A 102 16.34 15.95 11.32
N LEU A 103 16.01 14.95 12.15
CA LEU A 103 16.07 15.03 13.62
C LEU A 103 17.38 14.49 14.21
N ARG A 104 18.30 13.99 13.37
CA ARG A 104 19.61 13.48 13.82
C ARG A 104 20.59 14.62 14.12
N ASP A 105 21.66 14.29 14.84
CA ASP A 105 22.70 15.25 15.20
C ASP A 105 23.29 15.89 13.92
N PRO A 106 23.21 17.22 13.74
CA PRO A 106 23.79 17.91 12.59
C PRO A 106 25.31 17.75 12.44
N LYS A 107 25.99 17.23 13.47
CA LYS A 107 27.43 16.96 13.47
C LYS A 107 27.78 15.55 12.98
N LEU A 108 26.80 14.71 12.65
CA LEU A 108 27.05 13.39 12.07
C LEU A 108 27.89 13.54 10.79
N GLY A 109 28.83 12.62 10.57
CA GLY A 109 29.54 12.56 9.30
C GLY A 109 28.58 12.18 8.17
N VAL A 110 28.84 12.68 6.96
CA VAL A 110 28.01 12.39 5.77
C VAL A 110 27.87 10.88 5.55
N GLN A 111 28.92 10.09 5.80
CA GLN A 111 28.86 8.62 5.67
C GLN A 111 27.95 7.98 6.71
N ASP A 112 27.99 8.45 7.96
CA ASP A 112 27.14 7.94 9.04
C ASP A 112 25.67 8.27 8.78
N GLU A 113 25.40 9.46 8.24
CA GLU A 113 24.06 9.89 7.86
C GLU A 113 23.49 9.03 6.71
N LEU A 114 24.29 8.76 5.68
CA LEU A 114 23.90 7.89 4.57
C LEU A 114 23.70 6.43 4.99
N SER A 115 24.52 5.92 5.93
CA SER A 115 24.34 4.57 6.50
C SER A 115 23.01 4.45 7.27
N CYS A 116 22.50 5.58 7.77
CA CYS A 116 21.28 5.68 8.55
C CYS A 116 20.08 6.14 7.73
N SER A 117 19.89 5.51 6.57
CA SER A 117 18.82 5.86 5.62
C SER A 117 18.26 4.62 4.93
N THR A 118 17.17 4.82 4.19
CA THR A 118 16.69 3.84 3.22
C THR A 118 16.86 4.40 1.82
N LEU A 119 17.52 3.66 0.94
CA LEU A 119 17.59 3.95 -0.48
C LEU A 119 16.42 3.30 -1.23
N ILE A 120 15.78 4.06 -2.11
CA ILE A 120 14.74 3.59 -3.01
C ILE A 120 15.28 3.63 -4.44
N THR A 121 15.35 2.46 -5.08
CA THR A 121 15.99 2.30 -6.39
C THR A 121 15.21 1.35 -7.31
N GLN A 122 15.73 1.15 -8.52
CA GLN A 122 15.21 0.15 -9.46
C GLN A 122 15.61 -1.27 -9.05
N GLU A 123 14.81 -2.27 -9.43
CA GLU A 123 15.12 -3.68 -9.21
C GLU A 123 16.45 -4.10 -9.87
N GLU A 124 16.76 -3.54 -11.05
CA GLU A 124 17.99 -3.80 -11.82
C GLU A 124 19.28 -3.43 -11.05
N ASP A 125 19.18 -2.51 -10.10
CA ASP A 125 20.33 -2.02 -9.31
C ASP A 125 20.60 -2.88 -8.06
N ARG A 126 19.72 -3.84 -7.76
CA ARG A 126 19.81 -4.69 -6.57
C ARG A 126 20.75 -5.87 -6.76
N LYS A 127 21.34 -6.33 -5.65
CA LYS A 127 22.20 -7.53 -5.63
C LYS A 127 21.32 -8.79 -5.56
N MET A 128 21.73 -9.85 -6.26
CA MET A 128 20.97 -11.11 -6.43
C MET A 128 20.61 -11.88 -5.12
N GLU A 129 21.24 -11.58 -3.98
CA GLU A 129 21.05 -12.29 -2.71
C GLU A 129 20.13 -11.51 -1.76
N GLU A 130 18.84 -11.42 -2.07
CA GLU A 130 17.91 -10.60 -1.30
C GLU A 130 16.84 -11.38 -0.54
N ALA A 131 16.40 -10.76 0.56
CA ALA A 131 15.37 -11.27 1.44
C ALA A 131 14.08 -11.58 0.66
N LEU A 132 13.48 -12.74 0.95
CA LEU A 132 12.24 -13.20 0.31
C LEU A 132 11.09 -12.19 0.45
N ILE A 133 11.04 -11.50 1.58
CA ILE A 133 10.04 -10.51 1.94
C ILE A 133 10.77 -9.27 2.46
N SER A 134 10.40 -8.11 1.93
CA SER A 134 10.98 -6.82 2.31
C SER A 134 10.22 -6.20 3.48
N GLY A 135 8.92 -6.44 3.60
CA GLY A 135 8.17 -5.95 4.73
C GLY A 135 6.73 -6.42 4.82
N ILE A 136 6.08 -5.93 5.88
CA ILE A 136 4.69 -6.20 6.24
C ILE A 136 4.01 -4.87 6.49
N ALA A 137 2.93 -4.63 5.76
CA ALA A 137 2.09 -3.45 5.93
C ALA A 137 0.69 -3.86 6.40
N CYS A 138 0.03 -2.98 7.14
CA CYS A 138 -1.31 -3.23 7.64
C CYS A 138 -2.18 -1.98 7.61
N ASN A 139 -3.46 -2.17 7.31
CA ASN A 139 -4.47 -1.12 7.30
C ASN A 139 -5.68 -1.51 8.15
N ARG A 140 -6.06 -0.66 9.12
CA ARG A 140 -7.29 -0.82 9.93
C ARG A 140 -8.48 -0.05 9.37
N ASP A 141 -8.23 0.96 8.54
CA ASP A 141 -9.26 1.93 8.13
C ASP A 141 -10.09 1.41 6.94
N GLU A 142 -10.42 0.13 6.93
CA GLU A 142 -11.21 -0.51 5.89
C GLU A 142 -12.52 -1.11 6.42
N ALA A 143 -13.50 -1.19 5.54
CA ALA A 143 -14.73 -1.91 5.73
C ALA A 143 -15.02 -2.77 4.50
N LYS A 144 -15.51 -3.98 4.74
CA LYS A 144 -15.93 -4.90 3.68
C LYS A 144 -17.40 -4.70 3.35
N ILE A 145 -17.70 -4.71 2.07
CA ILE A 145 -19.05 -4.79 1.52
C ILE A 145 -19.12 -6.05 0.65
N THR A 146 -20.14 -6.87 0.86
CA THR A 146 -20.42 -8.07 0.07
C THR A 146 -21.85 -8.01 -0.46
N ILE A 147 -21.99 -8.16 -1.77
CA ILE A 147 -23.25 -8.26 -2.50
C ILE A 147 -23.41 -9.72 -2.93
N PRO A 148 -24.21 -10.51 -2.20
CA PRO A 148 -24.35 -11.92 -2.51
C PRO A 148 -25.33 -12.16 -3.67
N GLY A 149 -25.03 -13.19 -4.46
CA GLY A 149 -25.91 -13.68 -5.52
C GLY A 149 -26.18 -12.67 -6.63
N VAL A 150 -25.15 -11.96 -7.08
CA VAL A 150 -25.24 -11.10 -8.27
C VAL A 150 -25.17 -11.95 -9.54
N PRO A 151 -25.89 -11.60 -10.61
CA PRO A 151 -25.79 -12.29 -11.90
C PRO A 151 -24.36 -12.29 -12.44
N ASP A 152 -23.84 -13.45 -12.83
CA ASP A 152 -22.52 -13.57 -13.45
C ASP A 152 -22.61 -13.28 -14.96
N THR A 153 -22.90 -12.02 -15.28
CA THR A 153 -23.08 -11.53 -16.65
C THR A 153 -22.27 -10.26 -16.89
N PRO A 154 -21.83 -10.00 -18.15
CA PRO A 154 -21.08 -8.80 -18.47
C PRO A 154 -21.80 -7.51 -18.04
N GLY A 155 -21.06 -6.60 -17.41
CA GLY A 155 -21.56 -5.29 -16.99
C GLY A 155 -22.04 -5.20 -15.54
N ILE A 156 -22.22 -6.32 -14.82
CA ILE A 156 -22.68 -6.29 -13.42
C ILE A 156 -21.67 -5.61 -12.50
N ALA A 157 -20.37 -5.87 -12.67
CA ALA A 157 -19.32 -5.17 -11.91
C ALA A 157 -19.37 -3.65 -12.13
N HIS A 158 -19.65 -3.19 -13.36
CA HIS A 158 -19.80 -1.76 -13.65
C HIS A 158 -21.07 -1.18 -13.02
N LYS A 159 -22.20 -1.91 -13.04
CA LYS A 159 -23.42 -1.48 -12.34
C LYS A 159 -23.22 -1.33 -10.84
N ILE A 160 -22.34 -2.14 -10.23
CA ILE A 160 -22.01 -2.07 -8.80
C ILE A 160 -21.05 -0.92 -8.52
N LEU A 161 -19.91 -0.86 -9.24
CA LEU A 161 -18.83 0.08 -8.93
C LEU A 161 -19.02 1.47 -9.55
N GLY A 162 -19.78 1.60 -10.64
CA GLY A 162 -20.07 2.88 -11.30
C GLY A 162 -20.68 3.90 -10.33
N PRO A 163 -21.77 3.58 -9.63
CA PRO A 163 -22.38 4.46 -8.62
C PRO A 163 -21.46 4.82 -7.44
N ILE A 164 -20.51 3.94 -7.10
CA ILE A 164 -19.52 4.16 -6.05
C ILE A 164 -18.45 5.15 -6.52
N ALA A 165 -17.97 4.98 -7.75
CA ALA A 165 -17.05 5.91 -8.39
C ALA A 165 -17.68 7.30 -8.61
N GLU A 166 -18.95 7.38 -9.02
CA GLU A 166 -19.72 8.63 -9.12
C GLU A 166 -19.83 9.37 -7.77
N ALA A 167 -19.82 8.61 -6.67
CA ALA A 167 -19.82 9.17 -5.32
C ALA A 167 -18.43 9.56 -4.82
N ASN A 168 -17.39 9.41 -5.64
CA ASN A 168 -16.00 9.65 -5.30
C ASN A 168 -15.58 8.89 -4.04
N ILE A 169 -15.93 7.60 -4.00
CA ILE A 169 -15.53 6.66 -2.95
C ILE A 169 -14.47 5.75 -3.54
N ASP A 170 -13.30 5.73 -2.93
CA ASP A 170 -12.20 4.87 -3.34
C ASP A 170 -12.50 3.42 -2.96
N VAL A 171 -12.28 2.52 -3.92
CA VAL A 171 -12.38 1.07 -3.73
C VAL A 171 -10.98 0.50 -3.79
N ASP A 172 -10.64 -0.30 -2.79
CA ASP A 172 -9.28 -0.84 -2.64
C ASP A 172 -9.20 -2.29 -3.14
N MET A 173 -9.76 -3.26 -2.41
CA MET A 173 -9.81 -4.65 -2.85
C MET A 173 -11.14 -4.93 -3.55
N ILE A 174 -11.09 -5.62 -4.70
CA ILE A 174 -12.26 -6.20 -5.36
C ILE A 174 -12.04 -7.71 -5.45
N ILE A 175 -13.02 -8.49 -4.98
CA ILE A 175 -12.98 -9.94 -4.94
C ILE A 175 -14.30 -10.47 -5.50
N GLN A 176 -14.19 -11.20 -6.60
CA GLN A 176 -15.29 -11.94 -7.20
C GLN A 176 -14.81 -13.38 -7.37
N ASN A 177 -15.50 -14.31 -6.72
CA ASN A 177 -15.24 -15.72 -6.91
C ASN A 177 -15.93 -16.23 -8.18
N ALA A 178 -15.50 -17.38 -8.69
CA ALA A 178 -16.20 -18.05 -9.79
C ALA A 178 -17.65 -18.34 -9.38
N GLY A 179 -18.60 -17.95 -10.24
CA GLY A 179 -20.02 -18.12 -9.96
C GLY A 179 -20.44 -19.59 -9.92
N VAL A 180 -21.46 -19.89 -9.12
CA VAL A 180 -22.14 -21.19 -9.11
C VAL A 180 -23.58 -20.95 -9.57
N ASN A 181 -24.04 -21.72 -10.57
CA ASN A 181 -25.37 -21.59 -11.16
C ASN A 181 -25.66 -20.19 -11.76
N GLY A 182 -24.64 -19.54 -12.35
CA GLY A 182 -24.78 -18.22 -12.97
C GLY A 182 -24.91 -17.05 -11.99
N LEU A 183 -24.67 -17.29 -10.69
CA LEU A 183 -24.64 -16.28 -9.64
C LEU A 183 -23.28 -16.29 -8.95
N THR A 184 -22.81 -15.12 -8.55
CA THR A 184 -21.56 -14.95 -7.81
C THR A 184 -21.74 -13.95 -6.67
N ASP A 185 -20.82 -13.98 -5.71
CA ASP A 185 -20.76 -12.98 -4.66
C ASP A 185 -19.72 -11.94 -5.04
N PHE A 186 -20.11 -10.67 -5.01
CA PHE A 186 -19.23 -9.55 -5.32
C PHE A 186 -18.83 -8.85 -4.02
N SER A 187 -17.56 -8.95 -3.64
CA SER A 187 -17.04 -8.32 -2.42
C SER A 187 -16.02 -7.25 -2.75
N PHE A 188 -16.02 -6.16 -1.99
CA PHE A 188 -14.99 -5.14 -2.10
C PHE A 188 -14.76 -4.42 -0.76
N THR A 189 -13.61 -3.74 -0.63
CA THR A 189 -13.29 -2.91 0.53
C THR A 189 -13.33 -1.43 0.18
N VAL A 190 -13.77 -0.63 1.14
CA VAL A 190 -13.79 0.84 1.08
C VAL A 190 -13.21 1.39 2.38
N PRO A 191 -12.74 2.66 2.40
CA PRO A 191 -12.41 3.33 3.64
C PRO A 191 -13.56 3.27 4.64
N ARG A 192 -13.24 3.00 5.92
CA ARG A 192 -14.25 2.87 6.98
C ARG A 192 -15.14 4.12 7.10
N SER A 193 -14.59 5.30 6.81
CA SER A 193 -15.32 6.58 6.77
C SER A 193 -16.38 6.65 5.67
N ASP A 194 -16.20 5.94 4.57
CA ASP A 194 -17.09 5.98 3.40
C ASP A 194 -18.12 4.86 3.38
N LEU A 195 -18.04 3.90 4.31
CA LEU A 195 -18.95 2.76 4.39
C LEU A 195 -20.43 3.18 4.35
N THR A 196 -20.84 4.15 5.18
CA THR A 196 -22.24 4.60 5.23
C THR A 196 -22.69 5.17 3.89
N ARG A 197 -21.84 6.00 3.26
CA ARG A 197 -22.12 6.59 1.94
C ARG A 197 -22.20 5.53 0.86
N ALA A 198 -21.33 4.53 0.91
CA ALA A 198 -21.33 3.40 -0.03
C ALA A 198 -22.61 2.57 0.09
N ILE A 199 -23.02 2.21 1.32
CA ILE A 199 -24.26 1.47 1.57
C ILE A 199 -25.47 2.22 0.99
N GLU A 200 -25.61 3.50 1.33
CA GLU A 200 -26.74 4.30 0.82
C GLU A 200 -26.80 4.36 -0.70
N ARG A 201 -25.65 4.40 -1.38
CA ARG A 201 -25.58 4.41 -2.85
C ARG A 201 -25.98 3.06 -3.44
N LEU A 202 -25.50 1.97 -2.87
CA LEU A 202 -25.83 0.61 -3.33
C LEU A 202 -27.31 0.30 -3.11
N GLU A 203 -27.85 0.61 -1.94
CA GLU A 203 -29.26 0.36 -1.61
C GLU A 203 -30.20 1.17 -2.52
N LYS A 204 -29.88 2.44 -2.81
CA LYS A 204 -30.74 3.31 -3.63
C LYS A 204 -30.68 3.03 -5.13
N LYS A 205 -29.53 2.63 -5.67
CA LYS A 205 -29.30 2.54 -7.12
C LYS A 205 -29.06 1.13 -7.64
N VAL A 206 -28.54 0.22 -6.81
CA VAL A 206 -27.94 -1.04 -7.31
C VAL A 206 -28.79 -2.24 -6.95
N ILE A 207 -29.17 -2.40 -5.67
CA ILE A 207 -29.80 -3.64 -5.18
C ILE A 207 -31.07 -4.00 -5.96
N ASP A 208 -31.97 -3.04 -6.18
CA ASP A 208 -33.22 -3.26 -6.92
C ASP A 208 -32.97 -3.53 -8.42
N GLU A 209 -31.95 -2.91 -9.02
CA GLU A 209 -31.63 -3.07 -10.44
C GLU A 209 -30.99 -4.42 -10.76
N ILE A 210 -30.19 -4.97 -9.84
CA ILE A 210 -29.47 -6.24 -10.05
C ILE A 210 -30.20 -7.46 -9.46
N GLY A 211 -31.29 -7.24 -8.71
CA GLY A 211 -32.05 -8.31 -8.05
C GLY A 211 -31.24 -9.07 -6.99
N ALA A 212 -30.21 -8.44 -6.42
CA ALA A 212 -29.35 -9.07 -5.42
C ALA A 212 -30.05 -9.19 -4.06
N LYS A 213 -29.58 -10.12 -3.24
CA LYS A 213 -30.05 -10.21 -1.84
C LYS A 213 -29.50 -9.04 -1.02
N LYS A 214 -29.90 -9.00 0.26
CA LYS A 214 -29.45 -7.99 1.23
C LYS A 214 -27.91 -7.89 1.26
N LEU A 215 -27.42 -6.65 1.24
CA LEU A 215 -26.01 -6.31 1.40
C LEU A 215 -25.47 -6.81 2.75
N HIS A 216 -24.27 -7.37 2.77
CA HIS A 216 -23.55 -7.69 4.00
C HIS A 216 -22.37 -6.74 4.16
N THR A 217 -22.20 -6.19 5.35
CA THR A 217 -21.08 -5.29 5.65
C THR A 217 -20.37 -5.70 6.93
N ASP A 218 -19.07 -5.45 6.97
CA ASP A 218 -18.24 -5.70 8.14
C ASP A 218 -17.20 -4.58 8.28
N LYS A 219 -17.32 -3.81 9.37
CA LYS A 219 -16.41 -2.72 9.72
C LYS A 219 -15.27 -3.15 10.64
N ASN A 220 -15.33 -4.35 11.20
CA ASN A 220 -14.39 -4.87 12.19
C ASN A 220 -13.35 -5.74 11.50
N ILE A 221 -12.76 -5.21 10.44
CA ILE A 221 -11.74 -5.88 9.65
C ILE A 221 -10.45 -5.06 9.63
N CYS A 222 -9.35 -5.76 9.40
CA CYS A 222 -8.07 -5.18 9.05
C CYS A 222 -7.46 -5.95 7.89
N LYS A 223 -6.65 -5.27 7.10
CA LYS A 223 -5.86 -5.86 6.02
C LYS A 223 -4.41 -5.96 6.46
N VAL A 224 -3.80 -7.12 6.29
CA VAL A 224 -2.37 -7.36 6.55
C VAL A 224 -1.76 -7.93 5.29
N SER A 225 -0.65 -7.36 4.85
CA SER A 225 -0.01 -7.76 3.62
C SER A 225 1.49 -7.96 3.80
N ILE A 226 1.99 -9.04 3.24
CA ILE A 226 3.42 -9.28 3.07
C ILE A 226 3.83 -8.80 1.67
N ILE A 227 4.97 -8.12 1.57
CA ILE A 227 5.47 -7.48 0.35
C ILE A 227 6.94 -7.86 0.14
N GLY A 228 7.29 -8.27 -1.08
CA GLY A 228 8.68 -8.47 -1.47
C GLY A 228 8.83 -8.94 -2.91
N ILE A 229 9.81 -8.40 -3.65
CA ILE A 229 10.12 -8.86 -5.02
C ILE A 229 10.52 -10.33 -5.08
N GLY A 230 11.15 -10.85 -4.00
CA GLY A 230 11.55 -12.25 -3.88
C GLY A 230 10.39 -13.25 -3.99
N MET A 231 9.14 -12.78 -3.85
CA MET A 231 7.94 -13.60 -4.03
C MET A 231 7.76 -14.11 -5.46
N ARG A 232 8.27 -13.40 -6.49
CA ARG A 232 8.19 -13.83 -7.90
C ARG A 232 8.90 -15.16 -8.15
N SER A 233 10.01 -15.37 -7.45
CA SER A 233 10.90 -16.53 -7.64
C SER A 233 10.81 -17.55 -6.51
N SER A 234 10.06 -17.26 -5.44
CA SER A 234 9.95 -18.12 -4.27
C SER A 234 8.62 -18.84 -4.18
N VAL A 235 8.67 -20.16 -4.26
CA VAL A 235 7.52 -21.02 -4.00
C VAL A 235 7.29 -21.12 -2.48
N GLY A 236 6.03 -21.19 -2.05
CA GLY A 236 5.67 -21.53 -0.68
C GLY A 236 5.49 -20.37 0.30
N VAL A 237 5.72 -19.12 -0.13
CA VAL A 237 5.49 -17.92 0.71
C VAL A 237 4.05 -17.86 1.22
N ALA A 238 3.06 -18.03 0.33
CA ALA A 238 1.65 -18.06 0.69
C ALA A 238 1.31 -19.20 1.68
N SER A 239 1.85 -20.39 1.42
CA SER A 239 1.65 -21.56 2.30
C SER A 239 2.16 -21.28 3.71
N LYS A 240 3.37 -20.73 3.84
CA LYS A 240 3.96 -20.36 5.13
C LYS A 240 3.15 -19.28 5.84
N MET A 241 2.69 -18.26 5.13
CA MET A 241 1.83 -17.21 5.69
C MET A 241 0.55 -17.81 6.29
N PHE A 242 -0.15 -18.67 5.55
CA PHE A 242 -1.40 -19.27 6.01
C PHE A 242 -1.19 -20.28 7.15
N GLU A 243 -0.11 -21.03 7.12
CA GLU A 243 0.26 -21.94 8.21
C GLU A 243 0.49 -21.17 9.52
N VAL A 244 1.25 -20.07 9.45
CA VAL A 244 1.58 -19.23 10.61
C VAL A 244 0.34 -18.59 11.21
N LEU A 245 -0.55 -18.04 10.37
CA LEU A 245 -1.81 -17.45 10.84
C LEU A 245 -2.75 -18.51 11.44
N SER A 246 -2.79 -19.70 10.83
CA SER A 246 -3.61 -20.83 11.32
C SER A 246 -3.15 -21.33 12.69
N LYS A 247 -1.83 -21.41 12.94
CA LYS A 247 -1.26 -21.80 14.23
C LYS A 247 -1.67 -20.86 15.38
N GLU A 248 -1.83 -19.57 15.08
CA GLU A 248 -2.33 -18.57 16.03
C GLU A 248 -3.87 -18.51 16.13
N GLY A 249 -4.58 -19.40 15.42
CA GLY A 249 -6.05 -19.42 15.41
C GLY A 249 -6.68 -18.22 14.69
N ILE A 250 -5.93 -17.56 13.80
CA ILE A 250 -6.40 -16.37 13.07
C ILE A 250 -7.13 -16.82 11.80
N ASN A 251 -8.45 -16.59 11.77
CA ASN A 251 -9.25 -16.91 10.59
C ASN A 251 -9.08 -15.86 9.48
N ILE A 252 -8.83 -16.33 8.26
CA ILE A 252 -8.68 -15.48 7.07
C ILE A 252 -10.05 -15.31 6.41
N LYS A 253 -10.52 -14.06 6.29
CA LYS A 253 -11.82 -13.75 5.67
C LYS A 253 -11.72 -13.62 4.17
N MET A 254 -10.63 -13.01 3.67
CA MET A 254 -10.40 -12.77 2.24
C MET A 254 -8.91 -12.81 1.95
N ILE A 255 -8.57 -13.21 0.73
CA ILE A 255 -7.20 -13.28 0.22
C ILE A 255 -7.16 -12.53 -1.11
N SER A 256 -6.13 -11.71 -1.32
CA SER A 256 -5.79 -11.15 -2.62
C SER A 256 -4.28 -11.20 -2.81
N THR A 257 -3.84 -11.32 -4.05
CA THR A 257 -2.42 -11.44 -4.39
C THR A 257 -2.10 -10.58 -5.60
N SER A 258 -0.90 -9.98 -5.60
CA SER A 258 -0.20 -9.49 -6.79
C SER A 258 1.09 -10.31 -6.97
N GLU A 259 1.95 -9.92 -7.91
CA GLU A 259 3.23 -10.60 -8.15
C GLU A 259 4.19 -10.53 -6.94
N ILE A 260 4.13 -9.44 -6.17
CA ILE A 260 5.07 -9.14 -5.08
C ILE A 260 4.38 -8.88 -3.75
N LYS A 261 3.08 -9.19 -3.64
CA LYS A 261 2.25 -8.91 -2.46
C LYS A 261 1.20 -10.00 -2.26
N ILE A 262 1.04 -10.44 -1.01
CA ILE A 262 -0.14 -11.21 -0.59
C ILE A 262 -0.82 -10.43 0.54
N SER A 263 -2.10 -10.11 0.34
CA SER A 263 -2.95 -9.42 1.30
C SER A 263 -4.00 -10.38 1.86
N VAL A 264 -4.12 -10.41 3.18
CA VAL A 264 -5.20 -11.11 3.87
C VAL A 264 -6.06 -10.12 4.64
N VAL A 265 -7.37 -10.35 4.64
CA VAL A 265 -8.30 -9.62 5.49
C VAL A 265 -8.69 -10.48 6.69
N LEU A 266 -8.53 -9.91 7.88
CA LEU A 266 -8.69 -10.57 9.18
C LEU A 266 -9.67 -9.77 10.03
N GLU A 267 -10.04 -10.27 11.20
CA GLU A 267 -10.70 -9.44 12.23
C GLU A 267 -9.71 -8.44 12.83
N ASP A 268 -10.16 -7.20 13.02
CA ASP A 268 -9.32 -6.08 13.50
C ASP A 268 -8.56 -6.40 14.80
N LYS A 269 -9.19 -7.16 15.71
CA LYS A 269 -8.58 -7.59 16.99
C LYS A 269 -7.30 -8.42 16.84
N TYR A 270 -7.10 -9.07 15.70
CA TYR A 270 -5.93 -9.91 15.45
C TYR A 270 -4.80 -9.18 14.72
N MET A 271 -4.96 -7.90 14.37
CA MET A 271 -3.99 -7.20 13.50
C MET A 271 -2.57 -7.22 14.07
N GLU A 272 -2.38 -6.83 15.33
CA GLU A 272 -1.04 -6.75 15.92
C GLU A 272 -0.41 -8.13 16.09
N LEU A 273 -1.21 -9.12 16.48
CA LEU A 273 -0.77 -10.51 16.57
C LEU A 273 -0.32 -11.01 15.19
N ALA A 274 -1.15 -10.83 14.16
CA ALA A 274 -0.84 -11.24 12.78
C ALA A 274 0.46 -10.59 12.28
N VAL A 275 0.63 -9.28 12.48
CA VAL A 275 1.84 -8.58 12.05
C VAL A 275 3.08 -9.13 12.77
N ARG A 276 3.05 -9.27 14.10
CA ARG A 276 4.19 -9.78 14.88
C ARG A 276 4.54 -11.22 14.52
N THR A 277 3.54 -12.10 14.41
CA THR A 277 3.77 -13.52 14.08
C THR A 277 4.32 -13.67 12.67
N LEU A 278 3.80 -12.92 11.70
CA LEU A 278 4.35 -12.92 10.34
C LEU A 278 5.76 -12.32 10.29
N HIS A 279 6.01 -11.24 11.03
CA HIS A 279 7.34 -10.60 11.10
C HIS A 279 8.41 -11.57 11.62
N ALA A 280 8.09 -12.27 12.71
CA ALA A 280 8.94 -13.32 13.26
C ALA A 280 9.13 -14.49 12.27
N ALA A 281 8.03 -14.99 11.69
CA ALA A 281 8.07 -16.17 10.82
C ALA A 281 8.89 -15.95 9.54
N PHE A 282 8.89 -14.74 9.00
CA PHE A 282 9.68 -14.36 7.82
C PHE A 282 11.09 -13.86 8.15
N GLY A 283 11.51 -13.92 9.42
CA GLY A 283 12.88 -13.56 9.81
C GLY A 283 13.19 -12.08 9.65
N LEU A 284 12.17 -11.21 9.73
CA LEU A 284 12.33 -9.76 9.48
C LEU A 284 12.98 -9.00 10.65
N ARG A 285 13.34 -9.72 11.72
CA ARG A 285 14.03 -9.22 12.93
C ARG A 285 15.54 -9.19 12.77
N GLU A 286 16.10 -10.10 11.98
CA GLU A 286 17.54 -10.33 11.85
C GLU A 286 18.05 -9.75 10.51
N ALA A 287 19.32 -9.37 10.47
CA ALA A 287 20.01 -8.79 9.31
C ALA A 287 20.75 -9.85 8.49
#